data_AF-A0A840AQ36-F1
#
_entry.id   AF-A0A840AQ36-F1
#
_cell.length_a   1.000
_cell.length_b   1.000
_cell.length_c   1.000
_cell.angle_alpha   90.00
_cell.angle_beta   90.00
_cell.angle_gamma   90.00
#
_symmetry.space_group_name_H-M   'P 1'
#
loop_
_entity.id
_entity.type
_entity.pdbx_description
1 polymer ?
#
loop_
_entity_poly.entity_id
_entity_poly.type
_entity_poly.pdbx_seq_one_letter_code
_entity_poly.pdbx_strand_id
1 'polypeptide(L)'
;MRISLAEAETQLGELVRRAEAGDEIVLTRDGKPSVRLVPVELPALTEEQIAARRRLMEGIWETAKAKALAGPSAARSQDYLYDENGLPG
;
A
#
# COMPACT_ATOMS: atom_id res chain seq x y z
N MET A 1 12.06 -2.93 -9.33
CA MET A 1 12.92 -3.68 -10.28
C MET A 1 12.41 -5.10 -10.46
N ARG A 2 12.48 -5.68 -11.66
CA ARG A 2 12.12 -7.09 -11.93
C ARG A 2 13.34 -7.85 -12.44
N ILE A 3 13.61 -9.02 -11.90
CA ILE A 3 14.74 -9.87 -12.28
C ILE A 3 14.30 -11.34 -12.35
N SER A 4 14.87 -12.12 -13.24
CA SER A 4 14.60 -13.56 -13.27
C SER A 4 15.22 -14.26 -12.06
N LEU A 5 14.63 -15.37 -11.61
CA LEU A 5 15.19 -16.15 -10.50
C LEU A 5 16.61 -16.64 -10.82
N ALA A 6 16.85 -17.08 -12.05
CA ALA A 6 18.15 -17.56 -12.51
C ALA A 6 19.24 -16.46 -12.46
N GLU A 7 18.90 -15.23 -12.87
CA GLU A 7 19.83 -14.10 -12.74
C GLU A 7 20.02 -13.73 -11.26
N ALA A 8 18.94 -13.73 -10.48
CA ALA A 8 18.97 -13.37 -9.06
C ALA A 8 19.88 -14.29 -8.22
N GLU A 9 19.99 -15.57 -8.55
CA GLU A 9 20.84 -16.54 -7.83
C GLU A 9 22.29 -16.07 -7.72
N THR A 10 22.85 -15.48 -8.77
CA THR A 10 24.25 -15.03 -8.81
C THR A 10 24.51 -13.73 -8.06
N GLN A 11 23.47 -12.91 -7.85
CA GLN A 11 23.56 -11.58 -7.25
C GLN A 11 22.62 -11.39 -6.04
N LEU A 12 22.15 -12.49 -5.44
CA LEU A 12 21.12 -12.44 -4.39
C LEU A 12 21.55 -11.60 -3.20
N GLY A 13 22.82 -11.67 -2.81
CA GLY A 13 23.35 -10.87 -1.70
C GLY A 13 23.24 -9.36 -1.95
N GLU A 14 23.47 -8.91 -3.18
CA GLU A 14 23.30 -7.50 -3.55
C GLU A 14 21.83 -7.10 -3.62
N LEU A 15 20.98 -7.99 -4.16
CA LEU A 15 19.53 -7.76 -4.19
C LEU A 15 18.96 -7.62 -2.77
N VAL A 16 19.40 -8.44 -1.83
CA VAL A 16 18.97 -8.33 -0.43
C VAL A 16 19.39 -6.99 0.16
N ARG A 17 20.65 -6.57 0.02
CA ARG A 17 21.12 -5.25 0.50
C ARG A 17 20.31 -4.09 -0.08
N ARG A 18 19.99 -4.17 -1.36
CA ARG A 18 19.15 -3.17 -2.03
C ARG A 18 17.72 -3.17 -1.50
N ALA A 19 17.14 -4.35 -1.27
CA ALA A 19 15.81 -4.47 -0.67
C ALA A 19 15.79 -3.92 0.77
N GLU A 20 16.84 -4.16 1.55
CA GLU A 20 17.04 -3.59 2.90
C GLU A 20 17.17 -2.07 2.87
N ALA A 21 17.80 -1.50 1.84
CA ALA A 21 17.87 -0.06 1.62
C ALA A 21 16.54 0.56 1.16
N GLY A 22 15.52 -0.25 0.87
CA GLY A 22 14.18 0.19 0.47
C GLY A 22 13.87 0.05 -1.02
N ASP A 23 14.75 -0.57 -1.83
CA ASP A 23 14.44 -0.87 -3.22
C ASP A 23 13.38 -1.96 -3.34
N GLU A 24 12.33 -1.72 -4.15
CA GLU A 24 11.37 -2.77 -4.47
C GLU A 24 11.96 -3.75 -5.51
N ILE A 25 12.16 -5.01 -5.11
CA ILE A 25 12.71 -6.06 -5.98
C ILE A 25 11.71 -7.20 -6.12
N VAL A 26 11.36 -7.53 -7.35
CA VAL A 26 10.43 -8.61 -7.69
C VAL A 26 11.15 -9.68 -8.49
N LEU A 27 11.20 -10.89 -7.95
CA LEU A 27 11.72 -12.07 -8.62
C LEU A 27 10.67 -12.65 -9.54
N THR A 28 11.10 -13.02 -10.74
CA THR A 28 10.26 -13.56 -11.80
C THR A 28 10.65 -14.98 -12.14
N ARG A 29 9.66 -15.81 -12.50
CA ARG A 29 9.86 -17.12 -13.09
C ARG A 29 9.11 -17.14 -14.41
N ASP A 30 9.79 -17.51 -15.49
CA ASP A 30 9.23 -17.49 -16.86
C ASP A 30 8.64 -16.13 -17.25
N GLY A 31 9.32 -15.04 -16.86
CA GLY A 31 8.89 -13.66 -17.10
C GLY A 31 7.71 -13.19 -16.24
N LYS A 32 7.14 -14.05 -15.40
CA LYS A 32 6.01 -13.70 -14.52
C LYS A 32 6.50 -13.38 -13.10
N PRO A 33 6.00 -12.32 -12.46
CA PRO A 33 6.33 -12.02 -11.07
C PRO A 33 5.84 -13.15 -10.16
N SER A 34 6.75 -13.69 -9.36
CA SER A 34 6.49 -14.84 -8.49
C SER A 34 6.65 -14.48 -7.01
N VAL A 35 7.71 -13.74 -6.67
CA VAL A 35 8.04 -13.37 -5.29
C VAL A 35 8.55 -11.93 -5.24
N ARG A 36 8.35 -11.24 -4.12
CA ARG A 36 8.95 -9.93 -3.84
C ARG A 36 9.90 -10.06 -2.65
N LEU A 37 11.08 -9.47 -2.77
CA LEU A 37 11.98 -9.30 -1.63
C LEU A 37 11.55 -8.06 -0.87
N VAL A 38 11.25 -8.26 0.42
CA VAL A 38 10.91 -7.20 1.36
C VAL A 38 11.77 -7.38 2.60
N PRO A 39 12.34 -6.30 3.16
CA PRO A 39 13.05 -6.41 4.42
C PRO A 39 12.04 -6.75 5.53
N VAL A 40 12.49 -7.55 6.49
CA VAL A 40 11.67 -7.94 7.64
C VAL A 40 11.44 -6.73 8.54
N GLU A 41 12.49 -5.97 8.79
CA GLU A 41 12.43 -4.68 9.46
C GLU A 41 12.46 -3.58 8.40
N LEU A 42 11.36 -2.83 8.29
CA LEU A 42 11.32 -1.70 7.37
C LEU A 42 12.30 -0.64 7.84
N PRO A 43 13.13 -0.08 6.94
CA PRO A 43 14.02 1.01 7.31
C PRO A 43 13.20 2.19 7.83
N ALA A 44 13.74 2.87 8.85
CA ALA A 44 13.13 4.08 9.37
C ALA A 44 13.02 5.11 8.24
N LEU A 45 11.84 5.68 8.07
CA LEU A 45 11.63 6.76 7.10
C LEU A 45 12.45 7.98 7.53
N THR A 46 13.13 8.59 6.57
CA THR A 46 13.77 9.89 6.76
C THR A 46 12.71 10.98 7.00
N GLU A 47 13.10 12.07 7.66
CA GLU A 47 12.20 13.22 7.89
C GLU A 47 11.62 13.76 6.57
N GLU A 48 12.42 13.78 5.51
CA GLU A 48 11.98 14.18 4.18
C GLU A 48 10.90 13.24 3.63
N GLN A 49 11.06 11.93 3.77
CA GLN A 49 10.07 10.93 3.34
C GLN A 49 8.78 11.04 4.16
N ILE A 50 8.87 11.29 5.47
CA ILE A 50 7.71 11.52 6.34
C ILE A 50 6.95 12.77 5.89
N ALA A 51 7.66 13.88 5.66
CA ALA A 51 7.09 15.13 5.19
C ALA A 51 6.44 14.97 3.80
N ALA A 52 7.09 14.26 2.87
CA ALA A 52 6.57 13.97 1.54
C ALA A 52 5.27 13.13 1.62
N ARG A 53 5.27 12.07 2.46
CA ARG A 53 4.09 11.24 2.68
C ARG A 53 2.93 12.06 3.27
N ARG A 54 3.20 12.94 4.22
CA ARG A 54 2.18 13.82 4.81
C ARG A 54 1.53 14.72 3.75
N ARG A 55 2.34 15.39 2.92
CA ARG A 55 1.84 16.24 1.82
C ARG A 55 1.00 15.46 0.82
N LEU A 56 1.41 14.24 0.49
CA LEU A 56 0.63 13.37 -0.40
C LEU A 56 -0.73 13.00 0.21
N MET A 57 -0.75 12.64 1.49
CA MET A 57 -1.99 12.32 2.21
C MET A 57 -2.92 13.55 2.31
N GLU A 58 -2.37 14.73 2.58
CA GLU A 58 -3.14 15.99 2.58
C GLU A 58 -3.77 16.25 1.21
N GLY A 59 -3.01 16.07 0.11
CA GLY A 59 -3.55 16.22 -1.24
C GLY A 59 -4.68 15.23 -1.57
N ILE A 60 -4.52 13.96 -1.15
CA ILE A 60 -5.59 12.95 -1.27
C ILE A 60 -6.82 13.37 -0.47
N TRP A 61 -6.63 13.86 0.75
CA TRP A 61 -7.72 14.28 1.63
C TRP A 61 -8.52 15.45 1.05
N GLU A 62 -7.85 16.47 0.53
CA GLU A 62 -8.52 17.61 -0.12
C GLU A 62 -9.31 17.18 -1.37
N THR A 63 -8.74 16.27 -2.17
CA THR A 63 -9.43 15.70 -3.33
C THR A 63 -10.65 14.88 -2.92
N ALA A 64 -10.55 14.14 -1.81
CA ALA A 64 -11.64 13.32 -1.29
C ALA A 64 -12.78 14.17 -0.71
N LYS A 65 -12.47 15.27 0.00
CA LYS A 65 -13.49 16.22 0.51
C LYS A 65 -14.37 16.76 -0.61
N ALA A 66 -13.77 17.12 -1.75
CA ALA A 66 -14.53 17.62 -2.90
C ALA A 66 -15.48 16.57 -3.51
N LYS A 67 -15.21 15.29 -3.28
CA LYS A 67 -16.03 14.16 -3.75
C LYS A 67 -16.99 13.62 -2.68
N ALA A 68 -17.06 14.26 -1.51
CA ALA A 68 -17.97 13.84 -0.46
C ALA A 68 -19.42 13.99 -0.94
N LEU A 69 -20.13 12.87 -1.04
CA LEU A 69 -21.56 12.85 -1.35
C LEU A 69 -22.34 13.43 -0.17
N ALA A 70 -23.36 14.23 -0.46
CA ALA A 70 -24.35 14.67 0.51
C ALA A 70 -25.28 13.49 0.84
N GLY A 71 -24.79 12.53 1.61
CA GLY A 71 -25.51 11.35 2.05
C GLY A 71 -25.33 11.09 3.54
N PRO A 72 -26.01 10.07 4.10
CA PRO A 72 -25.82 9.65 5.48
C PRO A 72 -24.34 9.41 5.75
N SER A 73 -23.86 9.83 6.92
CA SER A 73 -22.47 9.55 7.32
C SER A 73 -22.25 8.03 7.38
N ALA A 74 -20.98 7.60 7.33
CA ALA A 74 -20.64 6.18 7.44
C ALA A 74 -21.30 5.50 8.65
N ALA A 75 -21.48 6.24 9.76
CA ALA A 75 -22.15 5.76 10.97
C ALA A 75 -23.64 5.41 10.77
N ARG A 76 -24.31 6.00 9.77
CA ARG A 76 -25.72 5.78 9.42
C ARG A 76 -25.88 5.08 8.06
N SER A 77 -24.78 4.57 7.51
CA SER A 77 -24.77 3.95 6.18
C SER A 77 -25.58 2.66 6.12
N GLN A 78 -25.89 2.06 7.26
CA GLN A 78 -26.63 0.80 7.37
C GLN A 78 -28.04 0.98 7.93
N ASP A 79 -28.49 2.22 8.18
CA ASP A 79 -29.82 2.48 8.74
C ASP A 79 -30.94 1.96 7.84
N TYR A 80 -30.69 1.82 6.52
CA TYR A 80 -31.64 1.23 5.58
C TYR A 80 -31.79 -0.29 5.72
N LEU A 81 -30.89 -0.96 6.47
CA LEU A 81 -30.95 -2.40 6.72
C LEU A 81 -31.84 -2.74 7.91
N TYR A 82 -32.28 -1.76 8.69
CA TYR A 82 -33.02 -1.96 9.93
C TYR A 82 -34.27 -1.07 9.97
N ASP A 83 -35.39 -1.62 10.44
CA ASP A 83 -36.62 -0.88 10.66
C ASP A 83 -36.56 0.01 11.92
N GLU A 84 -37.65 0.73 12.22
CA GLU A 84 -37.76 1.58 13.41
C GLU A 84 -37.60 0.85 14.76
N ASN A 85 -37.69 -0.49 14.74
CA ASN A 85 -37.50 -1.36 15.90
C ASN A 85 -36.11 -2.01 15.94
N GLY A 86 -35.25 -1.72 14.95
CA GLY A 86 -33.90 -2.29 14.85
C GLY A 86 -33.87 -3.72 14.31
N LEU A 87 -34.95 -4.20 13.68
CA LEU A 87 -35.02 -5.51 13.04
C LEU A 87 -34.66 -5.40 11.56
N PRO A 88 -33.97 -6.40 10.99
CA PRO A 88 -33.66 -6.39 9.57
C PRO A 88 -34.94 -6.57 8.72
N GLY A 89 -35.26 -5.60 7.86
CA GLY A 89 -36.47 -5.60 7.03
C GLY A 89 -36.56 -4.46 6.03
#